data_AF-A0A6C2UMB1-F1
#
_entry.id   AF-A0A6C2UMB1-F1
#
_cell.length_a   1.000
_cell.length_b   1.000
_cell.length_c   1.000
_cell.angle_alpha   90.00
_cell.angle_beta   90.00
_cell.angle_gamma   90.00
#
_symmetry.space_group_name_H-M   'P 1'
#
loop_
_entity.id
_entity.type
_entity.pdbx_description
1 polymer ?
#
loop_
_entity_poly.entity_id
_entity_poly.type
_entity_poly.pdbx_seq_one_letter_code
_entity_poly.pdbx_strand_id
1 'polypeptide(L)' 'MKHLFHPAAELEYSDAVDFYENQQPGLGRKFSEEIQAAIRHICEHPMA' A
#
# COMPACT_ATOMS: atom_id res chain seq x y z
N MET A 1 -10.50 0.96 -11.87
CA MET A 1 -9.30 1.02 -12.72
C MET A 1 -8.31 -0.04 -12.27
N LYS A 2 -7.45 -0.55 -13.17
CA LYS A 2 -6.40 -1.52 -12.82
C LYS A 2 -5.07 -0.78 -12.67
N HIS A 3 -4.40 -0.96 -11.54
CA HIS A 3 -3.01 -0.54 -11.34
C HIS A 3 -2.11 -1.76 -11.34
N LEU A 4 -0.82 -1.56 -11.58
CA LEU A 4 0.21 -2.58 -11.48
C LEU A 4 1.38 -1.98 -10.71
N PHE A 5 1.88 -2.73 -9.74
CA PHE A 5 3.14 -2.37 -9.09
C PHE A 5 4.30 -2.68 -10.02
N HIS A 6 5.29 -1.80 -10.02
CA HIS A 6 6.63 -2.21 -10.44
C HIS A 6 7.14 -3.28 -9.46
N PRO A 7 7.85 -4.34 -9.89
CA PRO A 7 8.27 -5.42 -9.00
C PRO A 7 9.05 -4.95 -7.76
N ALA A 8 9.91 -3.94 -7.91
CA ALA A 8 10.60 -3.34 -6.76
C ALA A 8 9.65 -2.65 -5.77
N ALA A 9 8.59 -1.98 -6.27
CA ALA A 9 7.61 -1.32 -5.42
C ALA A 9 6.71 -2.32 -4.70
N GLU A 10 6.42 -3.48 -5.30
CA GLU A 10 5.71 -4.57 -4.63
C GLU A 10 6.53 -5.14 -3.47
N LEU A 11 7.84 -5.32 -3.68
CA LEU A 11 8.77 -5.75 -2.63
C LEU A 11 8.85 -4.72 -1.50
N GLU A 12 9.08 -3.44 -1.82
CA GLU A 12 9.13 -2.36 -0.84
C GLU A 12 7.82 -2.25 -0.04
N TYR A 13 6.67 -2.43 -0.70
CA TYR A 13 5.38 -2.43 -0.03
C TYR A 13 5.21 -3.60 0.93
N SER A 14 5.60 -4.81 0.51
CA SER A 14 5.57 -6.00 1.39
C SER A 14 6.48 -5.83 2.59
N ASP A 15 7.71 -5.38 2.39
CA ASP A 15 8.68 -5.14 3.47
C ASP A 15 8.17 -4.10 4.48
N ALA A 16 7.48 -3.06 4.00
CA ALA A 16 6.86 -2.05 4.87
C ALA A 16 5.68 -2.62 5.68
N VAL A 17 4.83 -3.45 5.07
CA VAL A 17 3.72 -4.12 5.77
C VAL A 17 4.28 -5.00 6.90
N ASP A 18 5.29 -5.83 6.60
CA ASP A 18 5.91 -6.71 7.58
C ASP A 18 6.63 -5.92 8.68
N PHE A 19 7.32 -4.83 8.33
CA PHE A 19 7.95 -3.95 9.30
C PHE A 19 6.92 -3.42 10.30
N TYR A 20 5.81 -2.84 9.83
CA TYR A 20 4.80 -2.25 10.70
C TYR A 20 4.05 -3.28 11.54
N GLU A 21 3.76 -4.46 11.00
CA GLU A 21 3.13 -5.54 11.77
C GLU A 21 4.03 -6.02 12.92
N ASN A 22 5.35 -6.10 12.69
CA ASN A 22 6.31 -6.44 13.73
C ASN A 22 6.44 -5.37 14.82
N GLN A 23 6.19 -4.10 14.51
CA GLN A 23 6.19 -3.03 15.53
C GLN A 23 4.95 -3.10 16.42
N GLN A 24 3.78 -3.36 15.84
CA GLN A 24 2.53 -3.48 16.57
C GLN A 24 1.56 -4.40 15.82
N PRO A 25 1.03 -5.45 16.47
CA PRO A 25 0.02 -6.29 15.86
C PRO A 25 -1.17 -5.48 15.30
N GLY A 26 -1.47 -5.70 14.02
CA GLY A 26 -2.51 -5.03 13.26
C GLY A 26 -2.11 -3.70 12.61
N LEU A 27 -0.90 -3.19 12.85
CA LEU A 27 -0.44 -1.94 12.21
C LEU A 27 -0.06 -2.14 10.75
N GLY A 28 0.53 -3.29 10.39
CA GLY A 28 0.83 -3.62 8.99
C GLY A 28 -0.44 -3.72 8.15
N ARG A 29 -1.51 -4.31 8.72
CA ARG A 29 -2.84 -4.31 8.09
C ARG A 29 -3.36 -2.89 7.86
N LYS A 30 -3.36 -2.03 8.88
CA LYS A 30 -3.84 -0.64 8.74
C LYS A 30 -3.06 0.12 7.68
N PHE A 31 -1.73 -0.01 7.68
CA PHE A 31 -0.87 0.57 6.65
C PHE A 31 -1.28 0.08 5.24
N SER A 32 -1.47 -1.22 5.08
CA SER A 32 -1.87 -1.81 3.79
C SER A 32 -3.21 -1.26 3.29
N GLU A 33 -4.19 -1.08 4.18
CA GLU A 33 -5.52 -0.56 3.87
C GLU A 33 -5.46 0.89 3.38
N GLU A 34 -4.67 1.73 4.05
CA GLU A 34 -4.47 3.15 3.68
C GLU A 34 -3.74 3.30 2.34
N ILE A 35 -2.69 2.50 2.09
CA ILE A 35 -2.00 2.52 0.80
C ILE A 35 -2.96 2.12 -0.34
N GLN A 36 -3.75 1.07 -0.15
CA GLN A 36 -4.75 0.66 -1.15
C GLN A 36 -5.83 1.73 -1.35
N ALA A 37 -6.25 2.42 -0.29
CA ALA A 37 -7.18 3.54 -0.39
C ALA A 37 -6.58 4.71 -1.19
N ALA A 38 -5.32 5.07 -0.94
CA ALA A 38 -4.61 6.10 -1.68
C ALA A 38 -4.47 5.73 -3.16
N ILE A 39 -4.10 4.50 -3.49
CA ILE A 39 -4.00 4.03 -4.87
C ILE A 39 -5.36 4.11 -5.58
N ARG A 40 -6.45 3.69 -4.90
CA ARG A 40 -7.81 3.84 -5.46
C ARG A 40 -8.14 5.30 -5.74
N HIS A 41 -7.87 6.20 -4.80
CA HIS A 41 -8.12 7.63 -4.98
C HIS A 41 -7.34 8.20 -6.17
N ILE A 42 -6.05 7.87 -6.31
CA ILE A 42 -5.22 8.29 -7.46
C ILE A 42 -5.79 7.74 -8.77
N CYS A 43 -6.23 6.48 -8.77
CA CYS A 43 -6.83 5.87 -9.96
C CYS A 43 -8.19 6.52 -10.32
N GLU A 44 -8.98 6.91 -9.34
CA GLU A 44 -10.27 7.59 -9.55
C GLU A 44 -10.08 9.04 -9.99
N HIS A 45 -9.00 9.68 -9.54
CA HIS A 45 -8.69 11.09 -9.78
C HIS A 45 -7.25 11.30 -10.29
N PRO A 46 -6.89 10.79 -11.49
CA PRO A 46 -5.51 10.81 -11.98
C PRO A 46 -4.99 12.20 -12.37
N MET A 47 -5.86 13.22 -12.43
CA MET A 47 -5.51 14.60 -12.80
C MET A 47 -5.81 15.61 -11.69
N ALA A 48 -6.13 15.14 -10.47
CA ALA A 48 -6.36 16.03 -9.33
C ALA A 48 -5.10 16.79 -8.92
#